data_AF-A0A358M5N5-F1
#
_entry.id   AF-A0A358M5N5-F1
#
_cell.length_a   1.000
_cell.length_b   1.000
_cell.length_c   1.000
_cell.angle_alpha   90.00
_cell.angle_beta   90.00
_cell.angle_gamma   90.00
#
_symmetry.space_group_name_H-M   'P 1'
#
loop_
_entity.id
_entity.type
_entity.pdbx_description
1 polymer ?
#
loop_
_entity_poly.entity_id
_entity_poly.type
_entity_poly.pdbx_seq_one_letter_code
_entity_poly.pdbx_strand_id
1 'polypeptide(L)'
;MCRKTSGILILFVFLFIAGACYAARADAAGEGTAEWVTFPYTASEAESYEYLYVVGGYHSVDNGCPAWGTADSANARFIGDSMGDLVITYDDGTQEKVPLVFGYTMWYFQNWQEESMPFRTENADAELTGLLKSSLHLFGAFEGENKCIFRLKVQNKPIERIQIEDNPEKEGSPVFDGAFLVNGSVSELSGRGFQFDAQDPFFSEHTVDSGDSYPDTVKEAIRKINYALMTYEEDFQNAPDFVYPSDYTGSRVYFTGSPIAEIASGVVYHNLVNLIERTDEDGFMHTSYKDAPSWRYDGFGFWVPAANSYYDSFYSRDGGRGIMTLNTYGLVSKAQDSVMNANQWMMYFPENNITFMGEAVPGHYTVVVNKPMLYSQTLVPDANWPTRYTQEKFGDDYQNLGNQETDGHGLMMLANYNVWKNQGADAEWVNEHWSYINEAAKWILWCFDHPDLSFASDGLLY
;
A
#
# COMPACT_ATOMS: atom_id res chain seq x y z
N MET A 1 -59.12 -10.15 -45.01
CA MET A 1 -59.03 -8.76 -45.53
C MET A 1 -57.65 -8.22 -45.16
N CYS A 2 -56.97 -7.60 -46.15
CA CYS A 2 -55.80 -6.69 -46.12
C CYS A 2 -55.24 -6.22 -44.75
N ARG A 3 -53.95 -5.95 -44.52
CA ARG A 3 -52.75 -5.69 -45.36
C ARG A 3 -51.51 -5.64 -44.42
N LYS A 4 -50.35 -6.09 -44.95
CA LYS A 4 -48.93 -5.62 -44.85
C LYS A 4 -48.64 -4.38 -43.96
N THR A 5 -47.53 -4.28 -43.22
CA THR A 5 -46.09 -4.10 -43.63
C THR A 5 -45.18 -4.21 -42.38
N SER A 6 -44.10 -5.00 -42.30
CA SER A 6 -42.71 -4.90 -42.86
C SER A 6 -41.69 -4.17 -41.96
N GLY A 7 -40.52 -4.81 -41.74
CA GLY A 7 -39.26 -4.21 -41.24
C GLY A 7 -38.50 -5.15 -40.28
N ILE A 8 -37.95 -6.28 -40.74
CA ILE A 8 -36.62 -6.52 -41.36
C ILE A 8 -35.45 -6.57 -40.35
N LEU A 9 -34.93 -7.79 -40.25
CA LEU A 9 -33.76 -8.30 -39.55
C LEU A 9 -32.82 -8.87 -40.64
N ILE A 10 -31.57 -8.42 -40.75
CA ILE A 10 -30.51 -9.01 -41.60
C ILE A 10 -29.18 -8.73 -40.87
N LEU A 11 -28.51 -9.68 -40.21
CA LEU A 11 -27.73 -10.85 -40.65
C LEU A 11 -26.41 -10.50 -41.39
N PHE A 12 -25.31 -10.87 -40.72
CA PHE A 12 -23.92 -10.89 -41.17
C PHE A 12 -23.70 -11.68 -42.46
N VAL A 13 -22.89 -11.16 -43.38
CA VAL A 13 -22.09 -11.95 -44.34
C VAL A 13 -20.77 -11.22 -44.64
N PHE A 14 -19.65 -11.91 -44.42
CA PHE A 14 -18.31 -11.56 -44.90
C PHE A 14 -18.19 -11.72 -46.41
N LEU A 15 -17.50 -10.80 -47.09
CA LEU A 15 -16.94 -11.06 -48.42
C LEU A 15 -15.68 -10.22 -48.70
N PHE A 16 -14.57 -10.95 -48.84
CA PHE A 16 -13.31 -10.51 -49.43
C PHE A 16 -13.52 -10.07 -50.89
N ILE A 17 -13.09 -8.85 -51.24
CA ILE A 17 -12.72 -8.49 -52.61
C ILE A 17 -11.42 -7.67 -52.55
N ALA A 18 -10.40 -8.22 -53.21
CA ALA A 18 -9.16 -7.54 -53.53
C ALA A 18 -9.41 -6.39 -54.52
N GLY A 19 -8.81 -5.23 -54.24
CA GLY A 19 -8.73 -4.09 -55.15
C GLY A 19 -7.34 -3.47 -55.04
N ALA A 20 -6.47 -3.81 -55.99
CA ALA A 20 -5.13 -3.27 -56.10
C ALA A 20 -5.12 -1.85 -56.70
N CYS A 21 -4.08 -1.09 -56.33
CA CYS A 21 -3.50 0.06 -57.02
C CYS A 21 -4.19 1.43 -56.88
N TYR A 22 -3.79 2.17 -55.86
CA TYR A 22 -3.16 3.48 -56.08
C TYR A 22 -1.91 3.59 -55.21
N ALA A 23 -0.79 3.13 -55.76
CA ALA A 23 0.53 3.48 -55.25
C ALA A 23 0.81 4.94 -55.63
N ALA A 24 0.42 5.86 -54.76
CA ALA A 24 1.14 7.13 -54.67
C ALA A 24 2.45 6.81 -53.96
N ARG A 25 3.56 6.84 -54.71
CA ARG A 25 4.91 6.92 -54.16
C ARG A 25 4.93 8.09 -53.18
N ALA A 26 4.86 7.79 -51.89
CA ALA A 26 5.46 8.66 -50.90
C ALA A 26 6.96 8.63 -51.20
N ASP A 27 7.51 9.81 -51.44
CA ASP A 27 8.93 10.01 -51.65
C ASP A 27 9.73 9.29 -50.55
N ALA A 28 10.83 8.66 -50.95
CA ALA A 28 11.72 7.92 -50.07
C ALA A 28 12.22 8.82 -48.93
N ALA A 29 11.57 8.74 -47.77
CA ALA A 29 12.19 9.03 -46.49
C ALA A 29 13.25 7.94 -46.30
N GLY A 30 14.51 8.32 -46.07
CA GLY A 30 15.58 7.36 -45.82
C GLY A 30 15.17 6.38 -44.72
N GLU A 31 15.39 5.08 -44.94
CA GLU A 31 15.14 4.05 -43.93
C GLU A 31 15.95 4.39 -42.68
N GLY A 32 15.28 4.62 -41.55
CA GLY A 32 15.94 4.79 -40.27
C GLY A 32 16.67 3.51 -39.84
N THR A 33 17.73 3.65 -39.06
CA THR A 33 18.49 2.51 -38.52
C THR A 33 18.26 2.41 -37.02
N ALA A 34 18.19 1.17 -36.52
CA ALA A 34 18.08 0.89 -35.09
C ALA A 34 19.02 -0.26 -34.67
N GLU A 35 19.68 -0.10 -33.52
CA GLU A 35 20.54 -1.11 -32.92
C GLU A 35 20.19 -1.32 -31.45
N TRP A 36 20.09 -2.57 -30.99
CA TRP A 36 19.89 -2.90 -29.57
C TRP A 36 21.23 -2.98 -28.83
N VAL A 37 21.31 -2.32 -27.68
CA VAL A 37 22.45 -2.38 -26.75
C VAL A 37 22.00 -2.73 -25.34
N THR A 38 22.89 -3.34 -24.56
CA THR A 38 22.67 -3.65 -23.14
C THR A 38 23.58 -2.80 -22.27
N PHE A 39 23.14 -2.44 -21.06
CA PHE A 39 23.95 -1.65 -20.14
C PHE A 39 24.86 -2.51 -19.25
N PRO A 40 26.08 -2.04 -18.91
CA PRO A 40 26.75 -0.89 -19.52
C PRO A 40 27.14 -1.19 -20.99
N TYR A 41 27.01 -0.20 -21.85
CA TYR A 41 27.38 -0.26 -23.25
C TYR A 41 28.69 0.50 -23.49
N THR A 42 29.57 -0.04 -24.33
CA THR A 42 30.77 0.66 -24.84
C THR A 42 30.86 0.40 -26.33
N ALA A 43 30.90 1.46 -27.11
CA ALA A 43 30.93 1.40 -28.55
C ALA A 43 32.25 0.79 -29.05
N SER A 44 32.17 -0.10 -30.04
CA SER A 44 33.36 -0.58 -30.74
C SER A 44 33.92 0.45 -31.72
N GLU A 45 33.02 1.25 -32.29
CA GLU A 45 33.29 2.45 -33.08
C GLU A 45 32.18 3.45 -32.70
N ALA A 46 32.54 4.68 -32.32
CA ALA A 46 31.57 5.66 -31.85
C ALA A 46 30.80 6.25 -33.03
N GLU A 47 29.46 6.18 -32.97
CA GLU A 47 28.55 6.75 -33.96
C GLU A 47 27.55 7.70 -33.30
N SER A 48 27.09 8.70 -34.06
CA SER A 48 26.05 9.62 -33.60
C SER A 48 24.67 9.00 -33.79
N TYR A 49 23.78 9.21 -32.82
CA TYR A 49 22.38 8.79 -32.88
C TYR A 49 21.45 9.98 -32.63
N GLU A 50 20.19 9.87 -33.05
CA GLU A 50 19.17 10.91 -32.77
C GLU A 50 18.43 10.61 -31.47
N TYR A 51 18.06 9.35 -31.25
CA TYR A 51 17.32 8.92 -30.07
C TYR A 51 17.89 7.67 -29.42
N LEU A 52 17.68 7.57 -28.11
CA LEU A 52 17.68 6.31 -27.37
C LEU A 52 16.24 5.99 -26.97
N TYR A 53 15.79 4.76 -27.25
CA TYR A 53 14.59 4.21 -26.62
C TYR A 53 15.05 3.26 -25.52
N VAL A 54 15.04 3.76 -24.29
CA VAL A 54 15.56 3.08 -23.11
C VAL A 54 14.47 2.19 -22.52
N VAL A 55 14.77 0.92 -22.29
CA VAL A 55 13.79 -0.10 -21.91
C VAL A 55 14.02 -0.56 -20.49
N GLY A 56 12.97 -0.45 -19.66
CA GLY A 56 13.01 -0.62 -18.22
C GLY A 56 12.32 0.54 -17.52
N GLY A 57 12.86 0.99 -16.39
CA GLY A 57 12.30 2.12 -15.63
C GLY A 57 11.57 1.69 -14.36
N TYR A 58 11.80 0.46 -13.90
CA TYR A 58 11.41 0.01 -12.57
C TYR A 58 12.63 -0.05 -11.64
N HIS A 59 12.37 -0.30 -10.36
CA HIS A 59 13.40 -0.37 -9.33
C HIS A 59 13.51 -1.77 -8.75
N SER A 60 14.72 -2.19 -8.34
CA SER A 60 14.96 -3.55 -7.81
C SER A 60 14.26 -3.81 -6.48
N VAL A 61 13.98 -2.74 -5.74
CA VAL A 61 13.14 -2.75 -4.53
C VAL A 61 11.86 -1.98 -4.88
N ASP A 62 10.80 -2.72 -5.12
CA ASP A 62 9.54 -2.20 -5.65
C ASP A 62 8.53 -1.96 -4.54
N ASN A 63 8.82 -0.92 -3.75
CA ASN A 63 7.95 -0.41 -2.70
C ASN A 63 8.19 1.08 -2.52
N GLY A 64 7.22 1.78 -1.94
CA GLY A 64 7.39 3.18 -1.56
C GLY A 64 8.07 3.35 -0.20
N CYS A 65 7.80 2.43 0.73
CA CYS A 65 8.58 2.30 1.96
C CYS A 65 8.56 0.84 2.43
N PRO A 66 9.43 0.44 3.37
CA PRO A 66 9.35 -0.88 3.97
C PRO A 66 8.05 -1.02 4.76
N ALA A 67 7.48 -2.24 4.78
CA ALA A 67 6.32 -2.53 5.60
C ALA A 67 6.57 -2.12 7.06
N TRP A 68 5.58 -1.44 7.66
CA TRP A 68 5.64 -0.82 9.00
C TRP A 68 6.47 0.45 9.11
N GLY A 69 6.95 0.98 7.98
CA GLY A 69 7.66 2.26 7.90
C GLY A 69 9.16 2.17 8.20
N THR A 70 9.84 3.28 7.96
CA THR A 70 11.30 3.42 8.17
C THR A 70 11.62 4.85 8.59
N ALA A 71 12.62 5.02 9.46
CA ALA A 71 13.26 6.32 9.70
C ALA A 71 14.52 6.51 8.84
N ASP A 72 14.97 5.44 8.17
CA ASP A 72 16.09 5.48 7.24
C ASP A 72 15.60 5.87 5.85
N SER A 73 16.05 7.04 5.40
CA SER A 73 15.70 7.61 4.09
C SER A 73 16.23 6.79 2.91
N ALA A 74 17.23 5.92 3.12
CA ALA A 74 17.72 5.01 2.09
C ALA A 74 16.67 3.99 1.66
N ASN A 75 15.74 3.65 2.56
CA ASN A 75 14.70 2.65 2.33
C ASN A 75 13.36 3.27 1.91
N ALA A 76 13.23 4.61 1.97
CA ALA A 76 12.06 5.32 1.49
C ALA A 76 12.23 5.67 0.00
N ARG A 77 11.17 5.55 -0.78
CA ARG A 77 11.12 5.80 -2.21
C ARG A 77 9.77 6.46 -2.47
N PHE A 78 9.74 7.77 -2.58
CA PHE A 78 8.50 8.51 -2.86
C PHE A 78 8.55 9.13 -4.26
N ILE A 79 7.39 9.53 -4.78
CA ILE A 79 7.32 10.26 -6.05
C ILE A 79 8.20 11.51 -5.96
N GLY A 80 9.15 11.65 -6.88
CA GLY A 80 10.15 12.71 -6.89
C GLY A 80 11.53 12.33 -6.33
N ASP A 81 11.66 11.17 -5.69
CA ASP A 81 12.98 10.68 -5.28
C ASP A 81 13.82 10.27 -6.51
N SER A 82 15.10 10.65 -6.48
CA SER A 82 16.10 10.23 -7.46
C SER A 82 16.76 8.91 -7.04
N MET A 83 16.79 7.95 -7.95
CA MET A 83 17.44 6.64 -7.76
C MET A 83 18.75 6.51 -8.54
N GLY A 84 19.18 7.58 -9.22
CA GLY A 84 20.40 7.60 -10.01
C GLY A 84 20.29 8.40 -11.29
N ASP A 85 21.20 8.13 -12.23
CA ASP A 85 21.27 8.75 -13.54
C ASP A 85 21.52 7.71 -14.64
N LEU A 86 20.90 7.89 -15.80
CA LEU A 86 21.42 7.34 -17.06
C LEU A 86 22.50 8.29 -17.58
N VAL A 87 23.72 7.77 -17.72
CA VAL A 87 24.89 8.56 -18.14
C VAL A 87 25.34 8.15 -19.53
N ILE A 88 25.44 9.14 -20.41
CA ILE A 88 25.92 8.99 -21.78
C ILE A 88 27.24 9.74 -21.88
N THR A 89 28.29 9.03 -22.27
CA THR A 89 29.61 9.61 -22.54
C THR A 89 29.86 9.59 -24.04
N TYR A 90 30.24 10.75 -24.58
CA TYR A 90 30.57 10.95 -25.98
C TYR A 90 32.08 10.80 -26.22
N ASP A 91 32.47 10.58 -27.47
CA ASP A 91 33.87 10.39 -27.88
C ASP A 91 34.79 11.59 -27.57
N ASP A 92 34.22 12.79 -27.51
CA ASP A 92 34.89 14.03 -27.11
C ASP A 92 35.09 14.15 -25.58
N GLY A 93 34.65 13.14 -24.81
CA GLY A 93 34.72 13.07 -23.36
C GLY A 93 33.62 13.84 -22.64
N THR A 94 32.68 14.47 -23.36
CA THR A 94 31.52 15.12 -22.72
C THR A 94 30.53 14.09 -22.20
N GLN A 95 29.80 14.45 -21.14
CA GLN A 95 28.82 13.59 -20.51
C GLN A 95 27.46 14.26 -20.40
N GLU A 96 26.41 13.48 -20.64
CA GLU A 96 25.03 13.81 -20.31
C GLU A 96 24.53 12.92 -19.19
N LYS A 97 23.73 13.51 -18.30
CA LYS A 97 23.05 12.80 -17.22
C LYS A 97 21.56 13.04 -17.32
N VAL A 98 20.83 11.94 -17.43
CA VAL A 98 19.36 11.93 -17.41
C VAL A 98 18.92 11.35 -16.08
N PRO A 99 18.24 12.14 -15.23
CA PRO A 99 17.92 11.69 -13.89
C PRO A 99 16.86 10.60 -13.93
N LEU A 100 17.05 9.61 -13.07
CA LEU A 100 16.16 8.47 -12.86
C LEU A 100 15.29 8.75 -11.63
N VAL A 101 14.07 9.25 -11.86
CA VAL A 101 13.21 9.81 -10.80
C VAL A 101 11.83 9.15 -10.83
N PHE A 102 11.34 8.75 -9.65
CA PHE A 102 9.98 8.21 -9.51
C PHE A 102 8.92 9.24 -9.90
N GLY A 103 8.07 8.90 -10.86
CA GLY A 103 7.07 9.80 -11.44
C GLY A 103 7.53 10.53 -12.69
N TYR A 104 8.76 10.27 -13.15
CA TYR A 104 9.31 10.80 -14.39
C TYR A 104 9.80 9.70 -15.33
N THR A 105 11.03 9.24 -15.11
CA THR A 105 11.74 8.22 -15.89
C THR A 105 11.77 6.87 -15.17
N MET A 106 11.21 6.82 -13.96
CA MET A 106 11.04 5.61 -13.17
C MET A 106 9.65 5.50 -12.55
N TRP A 107 9.23 4.27 -12.24
CA TRP A 107 7.95 3.98 -11.61
C TRP A 107 7.97 2.74 -10.72
N TYR A 108 6.87 2.50 -9.99
CA TYR A 108 6.60 1.29 -9.21
C TYR A 108 5.83 0.29 -10.07
N PHE A 109 6.11 -1.00 -9.95
CA PHE A 109 5.41 -2.03 -10.72
C PHE A 109 4.30 -2.71 -9.92
N GLN A 110 4.65 -3.46 -8.87
CA GLN A 110 3.78 -4.26 -8.01
C GLN A 110 2.73 -3.39 -7.32
N ASN A 111 3.16 -2.33 -6.64
CA ASN A 111 2.24 -1.39 -5.99
C ASN A 111 1.28 -0.71 -6.96
N TRP A 112 1.64 -0.63 -8.24
CA TRP A 112 0.85 0.02 -9.28
C TRP A 112 -0.14 -0.93 -9.98
N GLN A 113 -0.02 -2.24 -9.76
CA GLN A 113 -0.95 -3.23 -10.31
C GLN A 113 -2.35 -3.12 -9.68
N GLU A 114 -2.44 -2.60 -8.46
CA GLU A 114 -3.71 -2.36 -7.79
C GLU A 114 -4.27 -0.99 -8.16
N GLU A 115 -5.49 -0.97 -8.70
CA GLU A 115 -6.22 0.27 -8.95
C GLU A 115 -6.45 1.02 -7.63
N SER A 116 -5.92 2.23 -7.57
CA SER A 116 -5.84 2.97 -6.32
C SER A 116 -6.06 4.46 -6.51
N MET A 117 -6.53 5.09 -5.45
CA MET A 117 -6.59 6.54 -5.34
C MET A 117 -5.18 7.10 -5.07
N PRO A 118 -4.85 8.30 -5.57
CA PRO A 118 -5.74 9.19 -6.30
C PRO A 118 -5.76 9.00 -7.83
N PHE A 119 -5.15 7.96 -8.40
CA PHE A 119 -4.79 7.96 -9.83
C PHE A 119 -5.59 7.03 -10.76
N ARG A 120 -6.03 5.85 -10.31
CA ARG A 120 -6.47 4.74 -11.19
C ARG A 120 -7.89 4.21 -10.94
N THR A 121 -8.71 4.86 -10.11
CA THR A 121 -10.10 4.45 -9.88
C THR A 121 -11.11 5.27 -10.70
N GLU A 122 -12.38 4.85 -10.72
CA GLU A 122 -13.48 5.65 -11.29
C GLU A 122 -13.64 7.05 -10.64
N ASN A 123 -13.18 7.21 -9.41
CA ASN A 123 -13.23 8.46 -8.64
C ASN A 123 -11.84 9.10 -8.50
N ALA A 124 -10.89 8.73 -9.37
CA ALA A 124 -9.56 9.30 -9.39
C ALA A 124 -9.59 10.83 -9.48
N ASP A 125 -8.61 11.46 -8.83
CA ASP A 125 -8.41 12.91 -8.94
C ASP A 125 -7.90 13.22 -10.35
N ALA A 126 -8.72 13.92 -11.14
CA ALA A 126 -8.42 14.22 -12.53
C ALA A 126 -7.19 15.12 -12.69
N GLU A 127 -6.94 16.03 -11.73
CA GLU A 127 -5.76 16.89 -11.75
C GLU A 127 -4.51 16.07 -11.46
N LEU A 128 -4.49 15.31 -10.37
CA LEU A 128 -3.32 14.49 -10.01
C LEU A 128 -3.02 13.41 -11.06
N THR A 129 -4.07 12.82 -11.63
CA THR A 129 -3.94 11.86 -12.74
C THR A 129 -3.36 12.53 -13.98
N GLY A 130 -3.84 13.73 -14.34
CA GLY A 130 -3.31 14.51 -15.46
C GLY A 130 -1.85 14.90 -15.25
N LEU A 131 -1.51 15.36 -14.05
CA LEU A 131 -0.13 15.69 -13.67
C LEU A 131 0.77 14.46 -13.80
N LEU A 132 0.36 13.30 -13.27
CA LEU A 132 1.14 12.08 -13.37
C LEU A 132 1.34 11.67 -14.83
N LYS A 133 0.27 11.63 -15.64
CA LYS A 133 0.39 11.29 -17.07
C LYS A 133 1.33 12.23 -17.82
N SER A 134 1.28 13.53 -17.52
CA SER A 134 2.15 14.53 -18.17
C SER A 134 3.60 14.50 -17.71
N SER A 135 3.86 14.04 -16.48
CA SER A 135 5.21 13.97 -15.92
C SER A 135 5.86 12.62 -16.12
N LEU A 136 5.09 11.54 -16.23
CA LEU A 136 5.61 10.18 -16.39
C LEU A 136 6.01 9.93 -17.85
N HIS A 137 7.28 10.21 -18.17
CA HIS A 137 7.88 9.99 -19.49
C HIS A 137 8.20 8.51 -19.76
N LEU A 138 7.43 7.60 -19.19
CA LEU A 138 7.70 6.17 -19.20
C LEU A 138 6.50 5.43 -19.81
N PHE A 139 6.57 5.16 -21.11
CA PHE A 139 5.50 4.50 -21.88
C PHE A 139 5.14 3.14 -21.28
N GLY A 140 3.85 2.87 -21.11
CA GLY A 140 3.32 1.64 -20.53
C GLY A 140 3.34 1.59 -19.00
N ALA A 141 4.08 2.48 -18.31
CA ALA A 141 4.14 2.48 -16.85
C ALA A 141 2.81 2.86 -16.21
N PHE A 142 2.09 3.84 -16.78
CA PHE A 142 0.78 4.24 -16.27
C PHE A 142 -0.24 3.10 -16.39
N GLU A 143 -0.21 2.37 -17.50
CA GLU A 143 -1.08 1.24 -17.80
C GLU A 143 -0.76 0.01 -16.92
N GLY A 144 0.48 -0.08 -16.42
CA GLY A 144 0.97 -1.19 -15.59
C GLY A 144 1.64 -2.31 -16.39
N GLU A 145 2.17 -2.00 -17.57
CA GLU A 145 2.83 -2.97 -18.45
C GLU A 145 4.12 -3.53 -17.87
N ASN A 146 4.44 -4.80 -18.12
CA ASN A 146 5.64 -5.45 -17.57
C ASN A 146 6.97 -4.82 -18.02
N LYS A 147 6.95 -4.06 -19.12
CA LYS A 147 8.12 -3.36 -19.65
C LYS A 147 7.71 -1.95 -20.02
N CYS A 148 8.53 -1.00 -19.64
CA CYS A 148 8.31 0.39 -20.00
C CYS A 148 9.45 0.94 -20.83
N ILE A 149 9.17 2.06 -21.50
CA ILE A 149 10.10 2.67 -22.44
C ILE A 149 10.06 4.18 -22.27
N PHE A 150 11.22 4.81 -22.10
CA PHE A 150 11.32 6.26 -22.28
C PHE A 150 12.20 6.59 -23.48
N ARG A 151 11.81 7.64 -24.22
CA ARG A 151 12.59 8.14 -25.35
C ARG A 151 13.44 9.32 -24.92
N LEU A 152 14.73 9.24 -25.18
CA LEU A 152 15.70 10.29 -24.95
C LEU A 152 16.20 10.82 -26.29
N LYS A 153 16.18 12.13 -26.46
CA LYS A 153 16.88 12.82 -27.55
C LYS A 153 18.29 13.15 -27.08
N VAL A 154 19.27 12.60 -27.77
CA VAL A 154 20.70 12.78 -27.45
C VAL A 154 21.31 13.93 -28.24
N GLN A 155 22.47 14.42 -27.77
CA GLN A 155 23.30 15.30 -28.57
C GLN A 155 23.72 14.60 -29.87
N ASN A 156 23.80 15.39 -30.94
CA ASN A 156 24.34 14.94 -32.22
C ASN A 156 25.88 14.80 -32.16
N LYS A 157 26.34 13.83 -31.37
CA LYS A 157 27.73 13.50 -31.11
C LYS A 157 27.90 11.98 -31.07
N PRO A 158 29.08 11.45 -31.43
CA PRO A 158 29.34 10.03 -31.36
C PRO A 158 29.31 9.50 -29.92
N ILE A 159 28.47 8.50 -29.66
CA ILE A 159 28.33 7.89 -28.33
C ILE A 159 29.45 6.88 -28.11
N GLU A 160 30.25 7.07 -27.05
CA GLU A 160 31.30 6.13 -26.64
C GLU A 160 30.77 5.11 -25.62
N ARG A 161 29.99 5.56 -24.62
CA ARG A 161 29.57 4.71 -23.51
C ARG A 161 28.22 5.12 -22.96
N ILE A 162 27.42 4.13 -22.54
CA ILE A 162 26.16 4.34 -21.83
C ILE A 162 26.15 3.49 -20.56
N GLN A 163 25.77 4.07 -19.43
CA GLN A 163 25.71 3.36 -18.16
C GLN A 163 24.60 3.89 -17.25
N ILE A 164 24.18 3.07 -16.30
CA ILE A 164 23.35 3.48 -15.17
C ILE A 164 24.27 3.74 -13.99
N GLU A 165 24.14 4.90 -13.36
CA GLU A 165 24.77 5.24 -12.10
C GLU A 165 23.71 5.23 -11.00
N ASP A 166 23.86 4.35 -10.01
CA ASP A 166 22.95 4.25 -8.87
C ASP A 166 23.11 5.45 -7.94
N ASN A 167 22.03 5.82 -7.24
CA ASN A 167 22.12 6.72 -6.10
C ASN A 167 22.67 5.98 -4.87
N PRO A 168 23.89 6.28 -4.39
CA PRO A 168 24.49 5.58 -3.26
C PRO A 168 23.78 5.82 -1.93
N GLU A 169 22.88 6.80 -1.86
CA GLU A 169 22.08 7.11 -0.67
C GLU A 169 20.78 6.28 -0.60
N LYS A 170 20.45 5.49 -1.62
CA LYS A 170 19.26 4.66 -1.69
C LYS A 170 19.63 3.18 -1.70
N GLU A 171 18.80 2.35 -1.07
CA GLU A 171 18.92 0.90 -1.16
C GLU A 171 18.30 0.41 -2.48
N GLY A 172 18.99 -0.49 -3.17
CA GLY A 172 18.58 -1.05 -4.46
C GLY A 172 19.17 -0.29 -5.64
N SER A 173 18.74 -0.66 -6.84
CA SER A 173 19.23 -0.09 -8.09
C SER A 173 18.11 0.05 -9.12
N PRO A 174 18.17 1.04 -10.03
CA PRO A 174 17.30 1.09 -11.20
C PRO A 174 17.49 -0.14 -12.11
N VAL A 175 16.40 -0.65 -12.66
CA VAL A 175 16.38 -1.86 -13.49
C VAL A 175 16.06 -1.49 -14.94
N PHE A 176 17.05 -1.71 -15.81
CA PHE A 176 16.96 -1.48 -17.25
C PHE A 176 17.51 -2.67 -18.05
N ASP A 177 16.79 -3.05 -19.09
CA ASP A 177 17.18 -4.14 -19.99
C ASP A 177 18.25 -3.70 -21.01
N GLY A 178 18.24 -2.41 -21.37
CA GLY A 178 19.07 -1.85 -22.43
C GLY A 178 18.39 -0.70 -23.15
N ALA A 179 18.80 -0.43 -24.39
CA ALA A 179 18.19 0.59 -25.23
C ALA A 179 18.29 0.25 -26.72
N PHE A 180 17.41 0.86 -27.51
CA PHE A 180 17.63 0.99 -28.96
C PHE A 180 18.29 2.33 -29.28
N LEU A 181 19.41 2.29 -29.98
CA LEU A 181 20.08 3.43 -30.61
C LEU A 181 19.46 3.65 -31.99
N VAL A 182 18.89 4.83 -32.24
CA VAL A 182 18.07 5.08 -33.44
C VAL A 182 18.53 6.34 -34.19
N ASN A 183 18.61 6.23 -35.52
CA ASN A 183 18.78 7.34 -36.45
C ASN A 183 17.63 7.38 -37.46
N GLY A 184 17.04 8.55 -37.67
CA GLY A 184 15.95 8.73 -38.61
C GLY A 184 14.64 8.08 -38.14
N SER A 185 13.70 7.90 -39.08
CA SER A 185 12.35 7.42 -38.77
C SER A 185 12.28 5.89 -38.84
N VAL A 186 12.06 5.26 -37.69
CA VAL A 186 11.75 3.82 -37.58
C VAL A 186 10.31 3.68 -37.10
N SER A 187 9.52 2.83 -37.75
CA SER A 187 8.12 2.63 -37.37
C SER A 187 7.98 1.70 -36.17
N GLU A 188 8.78 0.64 -36.10
CA GLU A 188 8.63 -0.41 -35.11
C GLU A 188 10.00 -0.85 -34.60
N LEU A 189 10.12 -0.98 -33.28
CA LEU A 189 11.30 -1.48 -32.62
C LEU A 189 10.96 -2.80 -31.95
N SER A 190 11.79 -3.82 -32.21
CA SER A 190 11.61 -5.16 -31.64
C SER A 190 12.95 -5.73 -31.17
N GLY A 191 12.93 -6.40 -30.03
CA GLY A 191 14.12 -6.98 -29.41
C GLY A 191 13.80 -7.66 -28.10
N ARG A 192 14.60 -8.65 -27.68
CA ARG A 192 14.49 -9.30 -26.35
C ARG A 192 13.05 -9.72 -25.94
N GLY A 193 12.23 -10.14 -26.90
CA GLY A 193 10.87 -10.63 -26.67
C GLY A 193 9.79 -9.56 -26.47
N PHE A 194 10.06 -8.29 -26.81
CA PHE A 194 9.07 -7.21 -26.82
C PHE A 194 9.14 -6.39 -28.11
N GLN A 195 8.04 -5.71 -28.44
CA GLN A 195 7.84 -4.94 -29.66
C GLN A 195 6.91 -3.76 -29.36
N PHE A 196 7.19 -2.60 -29.96
CA PHE A 196 6.37 -1.40 -29.80
C PHE A 196 6.47 -0.48 -31.03
N ASP A 197 5.45 0.37 -31.20
CA ASP A 197 5.41 1.41 -32.23
C ASP A 197 6.29 2.59 -31.80
N ALA A 198 7.39 2.81 -32.51
CA ALA A 198 8.33 3.89 -32.20
C ALA A 198 7.79 5.29 -32.59
N GLN A 199 6.68 5.33 -33.33
CA GLN A 199 5.94 6.53 -33.71
C GLN A 199 4.67 6.74 -32.87
N ASP A 200 4.51 5.98 -31.77
CA ASP A 200 3.39 6.20 -30.84
C ASP A 200 3.34 7.67 -30.41
N PRO A 201 2.15 8.32 -30.43
CA PRO A 201 1.99 9.72 -30.05
C PRO A 201 2.58 10.05 -28.68
N PHE A 202 2.59 9.09 -27.74
CA PHE A 202 3.22 9.24 -26.44
C PHE A 202 4.64 9.79 -26.55
N PHE A 203 5.47 9.21 -27.43
CA PHE A 203 6.87 9.60 -27.56
C PHE A 203 7.01 11.01 -28.08
N SER A 204 6.09 11.49 -28.93
CA SER A 204 6.13 12.87 -29.43
C SER A 204 5.92 13.91 -28.33
N GLU A 205 5.16 13.55 -27.29
CA GLU A 205 4.83 14.42 -26.15
C GLU A 205 5.80 14.22 -24.97
N HIS A 206 6.37 13.03 -24.79
CA HIS A 206 7.12 12.63 -23.60
C HIS A 206 8.59 12.27 -23.89
N THR A 207 9.20 12.94 -24.87
CA THR A 207 10.65 12.80 -25.10
C THR A 207 11.41 13.59 -24.04
N VAL A 208 12.37 12.92 -23.40
CA VAL A 208 13.38 13.61 -22.58
C VAL A 208 14.38 14.26 -23.53
N ASP A 209 14.58 15.57 -23.44
CA ASP A 209 15.66 16.26 -24.15
C ASP A 209 16.88 16.28 -23.23
N SER A 210 18.00 15.70 -23.65
CA SER A 210 19.24 15.70 -22.86
C SER A 210 19.74 17.11 -22.50
N GLY A 211 19.43 18.13 -23.30
CA GLY A 211 19.77 19.53 -23.00
C GLY A 211 18.93 20.17 -21.89
N ASP A 212 17.77 19.59 -21.58
CA ASP A 212 16.88 19.96 -20.47
C ASP A 212 16.28 18.69 -19.87
N SER A 213 17.15 17.84 -19.31
CA SER A 213 16.82 16.46 -18.94
C SER A 213 15.88 16.36 -17.74
N TYR A 214 15.57 17.48 -17.06
CA TYR A 214 14.57 17.53 -16.01
C TYR A 214 13.92 18.93 -16.00
N PRO A 215 12.96 19.17 -16.90
CA PRO A 215 12.38 20.48 -17.09
C PRO A 215 11.55 20.91 -15.89
N ASP A 216 11.46 22.22 -15.65
CA ASP A 216 10.75 22.77 -14.49
C ASP A 216 9.26 22.44 -14.49
N THR A 217 8.65 22.21 -15.66
CA THR A 217 7.26 21.75 -15.77
C THR A 217 7.05 20.38 -15.15
N VAL A 218 7.98 19.44 -15.36
CA VAL A 218 7.94 18.09 -14.77
C VAL A 218 8.24 18.16 -13.28
N LYS A 219 9.25 18.94 -12.86
CA LYS A 219 9.55 19.16 -11.43
C LYS A 219 8.33 19.70 -10.67
N GLU A 220 7.64 20.67 -11.24
CA GLU A 220 6.45 21.28 -10.63
C GLU A 220 5.28 20.30 -10.56
N ALA A 221 5.05 19.49 -11.61
CA ALA A 221 4.04 18.44 -11.59
C ALA A 221 4.32 17.39 -10.51
N ILE A 222 5.55 16.88 -10.45
CA ILE A 222 5.99 15.92 -9.43
C ILE A 222 5.89 16.51 -8.03
N ARG A 223 6.29 17.77 -7.85
CA ARG A 223 6.16 18.47 -6.56
C ARG A 223 4.71 18.54 -6.11
N LYS A 224 3.78 18.93 -7.00
CA LYS A 224 2.36 18.98 -6.69
C LYS A 224 1.79 17.61 -6.31
N ILE A 225 2.15 16.57 -7.05
CA ILE A 225 1.76 15.20 -6.74
C ILE A 225 2.29 14.81 -5.36
N ASN A 226 3.57 15.05 -5.09
CA ASN A 226 4.17 14.70 -3.80
C ASN A 226 3.48 15.44 -2.64
N TYR A 227 3.25 16.75 -2.75
CA TYR A 227 2.51 17.54 -1.75
C TYR A 227 1.06 17.08 -1.54
N ALA A 228 0.44 16.42 -2.53
CA ALA A 228 -0.89 15.85 -2.36
C ALA A 228 -0.87 14.50 -1.62
N LEU A 229 0.25 13.77 -1.66
CA LEU A 229 0.39 12.44 -1.04
C LEU A 229 1.06 12.46 0.33
N MET A 230 1.82 13.52 0.62
CA MET A 230 2.66 13.64 1.82
C MET A 230 2.25 14.85 2.65
N THR A 231 2.61 14.83 3.94
CA THR A 231 2.41 15.98 4.84
C THR A 231 3.75 16.65 5.12
N TYR A 232 3.75 17.98 5.09
CA TYR A 232 4.92 18.84 5.26
C TYR A 232 4.80 19.68 6.53
N GLU A 233 5.93 20.22 7.01
CA GLU A 233 5.96 21.08 8.19
C GLU A 233 5.00 22.28 8.07
N GLU A 234 4.91 22.86 6.87
CA GLU A 234 4.02 23.98 6.59
C GLU A 234 2.53 23.63 6.80
N ASP A 235 2.12 22.38 6.54
CA ASP A 235 0.75 21.94 6.75
C ASP A 235 0.38 21.93 8.24
N PHE A 236 1.34 21.59 9.11
CA PHE A 236 1.15 21.66 10.55
C PHE A 236 1.13 23.10 11.06
N GLN A 237 1.97 23.98 10.49
CA GLN A 237 2.02 25.39 10.89
C GLN A 237 0.78 26.18 10.46
N ASN A 238 0.14 25.78 9.35
CA ASN A 238 -1.01 26.46 8.76
C ASN A 238 -2.31 25.64 8.88
N ALA A 239 -2.37 24.66 9.78
CA ALA A 239 -3.55 23.84 9.96
C ALA A 239 -4.77 24.71 10.34
N PRO A 240 -5.97 24.37 9.86
CA PRO A 240 -7.18 25.10 10.21
C PRO A 240 -7.51 24.94 11.70
N ASP A 241 -8.04 26.01 12.31
CA ASP A 241 -8.49 25.97 13.70
C ASP A 241 -9.57 24.90 13.89
N PHE A 242 -9.35 24.01 14.86
CA PHE A 242 -10.37 23.05 15.25
C PHE A 242 -11.43 23.71 16.13
N VAL A 243 -12.71 23.52 15.75
CA VAL A 243 -13.87 23.96 16.53
C VAL A 243 -14.80 22.77 16.74
N TYR A 244 -15.11 22.49 18.01
CA TYR A 244 -16.10 21.48 18.36
C TYR A 244 -17.47 21.80 17.72
N PRO A 245 -18.21 20.80 17.23
CA PRO A 245 -19.59 21.00 16.79
C PRO A 245 -20.45 21.63 17.88
N SER A 246 -21.41 22.47 17.47
CA SER A 246 -22.25 23.24 18.38
C SER A 246 -23.15 22.37 19.25
N ASP A 247 -23.48 21.16 18.78
CA ASP A 247 -24.27 20.14 19.44
C ASP A 247 -23.42 19.12 20.22
N TYR A 248 -22.08 19.26 20.26
CA TYR A 248 -21.22 18.35 21.01
C TYR A 248 -21.41 18.51 22.53
N THR A 249 -21.90 17.45 23.16
CA THR A 249 -22.22 17.37 24.60
C THR A 249 -21.16 16.64 25.43
N GLY A 250 -20.16 16.03 24.79
CA GLY A 250 -19.10 15.27 25.47
C GLY A 250 -18.02 16.15 26.12
N SER A 251 -17.07 15.50 26.80
CA SER A 251 -15.92 16.15 27.41
C SER A 251 -15.04 16.83 26.37
N ARG A 252 -14.74 18.12 26.57
CA ARG A 252 -13.87 18.90 25.68
C ARG A 252 -12.45 18.94 26.23
N VAL A 253 -11.48 18.66 25.39
CA VAL A 253 -10.04 18.68 25.72
C VAL A 253 -9.37 19.70 24.80
N TYR A 254 -8.64 20.63 25.41
CA TYR A 254 -7.92 21.68 24.69
C TYR A 254 -6.44 21.57 24.99
N PHE A 255 -5.65 21.48 23.93
CA PHE A 255 -4.20 21.64 23.92
C PHE A 255 -3.89 22.97 23.22
N THR A 256 -3.03 23.79 23.80
CA THR A 256 -2.76 25.15 23.31
C THR A 256 -1.27 25.48 23.35
N GLY A 257 -0.86 26.50 22.60
CA GLY A 257 0.48 27.10 22.69
C GLY A 257 1.38 26.88 21.47
N SER A 258 1.12 25.83 20.67
CA SER A 258 1.74 25.63 19.36
C SER A 258 0.72 25.09 18.36
N PRO A 259 0.93 25.24 17.04
CA PRO A 259 0.01 24.70 16.04
C PRO A 259 -0.24 23.19 16.19
N ILE A 260 0.80 22.40 16.45
CA ILE A 260 0.68 20.96 16.72
C ILE A 260 -0.19 20.67 17.95
N ALA A 261 -0.04 21.46 19.02
CA ALA A 261 -0.89 21.32 20.20
C ALA A 261 -2.36 21.63 19.83
N GLU A 262 -2.61 22.69 19.09
CA GLU A 262 -3.97 23.05 18.69
C GLU A 262 -4.64 21.98 17.82
N ILE A 263 -3.90 21.40 16.86
CA ILE A 263 -4.32 20.23 16.06
C ILE A 263 -4.70 19.05 16.98
N ALA A 264 -3.92 18.78 18.03
CA ALA A 264 -4.19 17.66 18.94
C ALA A 264 -5.56 17.74 19.64
N SER A 265 -6.12 18.95 19.82
CA SER A 265 -7.48 19.14 20.34
C SER A 265 -8.52 18.50 19.41
N GLY A 266 -8.38 18.71 18.10
CA GLY A 266 -9.22 18.09 17.08
C GLY A 266 -8.99 16.59 16.96
N VAL A 267 -7.73 16.16 17.04
CA VAL A 267 -7.38 14.73 16.98
C VAL A 267 -8.09 13.94 18.08
N VAL A 268 -8.11 14.42 19.33
CA VAL A 268 -8.82 13.74 20.43
C VAL A 268 -10.32 13.64 20.14
N TYR A 269 -10.94 14.73 19.68
CA TYR A 269 -12.36 14.74 19.33
C TYR A 269 -12.69 13.73 18.22
N HIS A 270 -11.98 13.81 17.08
CA HIS A 270 -12.24 12.95 15.93
C HIS A 270 -11.98 11.47 16.23
N ASN A 271 -10.95 11.15 17.01
CA ASN A 271 -10.69 9.76 17.44
C ASN A 271 -11.77 9.25 18.38
N LEU A 272 -12.27 10.06 19.31
CA LEU A 272 -13.36 9.65 20.20
C LEU A 272 -14.67 9.42 19.44
N VAL A 273 -15.03 10.33 18.52
CA VAL A 273 -16.21 10.17 17.66
C VAL A 273 -16.09 8.89 16.82
N ASN A 274 -14.95 8.69 16.17
CA ASN A 274 -14.70 7.49 15.39
C ASN A 274 -14.83 6.21 16.24
N LEU A 275 -14.28 6.20 17.46
CA LEU A 275 -14.39 5.08 18.40
C LEU A 275 -15.85 4.79 18.78
N ILE A 276 -16.65 5.84 19.02
CA ILE A 276 -18.09 5.70 19.33
C ILE A 276 -18.83 5.08 18.14
N GLU A 277 -18.58 5.61 16.93
CA GLU A 277 -19.26 5.19 15.70
C GLU A 277 -18.88 3.78 15.25
N ARG A 278 -17.63 3.35 15.48
CA ARG A 278 -17.16 2.00 15.16
C ARG A 278 -17.44 0.97 16.26
N THR A 279 -18.25 1.32 17.26
CA THR A 279 -18.69 0.40 18.31
C THR A 279 -20.20 0.24 18.21
N ASP A 280 -20.64 -0.95 17.87
CA ASP A 280 -22.04 -1.28 17.66
C ASP A 280 -22.87 -1.22 18.96
N GLU A 281 -24.19 -1.31 18.81
CA GLU A 281 -25.12 -1.34 19.94
C GLU A 281 -25.00 -2.62 20.77
N ASP A 282 -24.58 -3.73 20.16
CA ASP A 282 -24.36 -5.02 20.83
C ASP A 282 -22.96 -5.16 21.46
N GLY A 283 -22.18 -4.08 21.41
CA GLY A 283 -20.82 -4.00 21.94
C GLY A 283 -19.72 -4.43 20.97
N PHE A 284 -20.03 -4.92 19.76
CA PHE A 284 -18.97 -5.26 18.81
C PHE A 284 -18.13 -4.02 18.48
N MET A 285 -16.82 -4.07 18.75
CA MET A 285 -15.90 -2.97 18.46
C MET A 285 -15.08 -3.30 17.22
N HIS A 286 -15.45 -2.66 16.10
CA HIS A 286 -14.71 -2.73 14.86
C HIS A 286 -13.34 -2.08 15.03
N THR A 287 -12.25 -2.73 14.61
CA THR A 287 -10.89 -2.18 14.76
C THR A 287 -10.67 -0.92 13.93
N SER A 288 -11.31 -0.86 12.76
CA SER A 288 -11.37 0.33 11.92
C SER A 288 -12.83 0.73 11.67
N TYR A 289 -13.04 1.89 11.05
CA TYR A 289 -14.37 2.30 10.62
C TYR A 289 -14.79 1.61 9.33
N LYS A 290 -16.10 1.57 9.08
CA LYS A 290 -16.67 1.01 7.85
C LYS A 290 -16.10 1.72 6.62
N ASP A 291 -15.76 0.95 5.60
CA ASP A 291 -15.16 1.44 4.35
C ASP A 291 -13.80 2.15 4.57
N ALA A 292 -13.10 1.81 5.66
CA ALA A 292 -11.75 2.29 5.90
C ALA A 292 -10.83 1.98 4.70
N PRO A 293 -10.06 2.97 4.21
CA PRO A 293 -9.13 2.77 3.12
C PRO A 293 -7.97 1.89 3.56
N SER A 294 -7.27 1.30 2.58
CA SER A 294 -5.99 0.63 2.82
C SER A 294 -4.87 1.43 2.18
N TRP A 295 -3.94 1.93 2.98
CA TRP A 295 -2.79 2.71 2.49
C TRP A 295 -1.65 1.85 1.95
N ARG A 296 -1.77 0.51 2.04
CA ARG A 296 -0.72 -0.49 1.81
C ARG A 296 0.58 -0.14 2.55
N TYR A 297 0.98 -0.95 3.52
CA TYR A 297 2.10 -0.61 4.41
C TYR A 297 3.44 -0.36 3.70
N ASP A 298 3.57 -0.84 2.47
CA ASP A 298 4.72 -0.68 1.59
C ASP A 298 4.48 0.30 0.42
N GLY A 299 3.38 1.04 0.45
CA GLY A 299 2.99 1.98 -0.61
C GLY A 299 3.80 3.27 -0.62
N PHE A 300 3.62 4.05 -1.70
CA PHE A 300 4.22 5.38 -1.89
C PHE A 300 3.24 6.53 -1.58
N GLY A 301 2.15 6.25 -0.86
CA GLY A 301 1.11 7.22 -0.48
C GLY A 301 -0.22 7.09 -1.24
N PHE A 302 -0.36 6.11 -2.14
CA PHE A 302 -1.67 5.76 -2.70
C PHE A 302 -2.53 5.04 -1.65
N TRP A 303 -3.83 4.94 -1.89
CA TRP A 303 -4.72 4.13 -1.06
C TRP A 303 -5.81 3.43 -1.88
N VAL A 304 -6.25 2.29 -1.38
CA VAL A 304 -7.42 1.58 -1.88
C VAL A 304 -8.64 2.10 -1.12
N PRO A 305 -9.59 2.79 -1.77
CA PRO A 305 -10.80 3.28 -1.11
C PRO A 305 -11.70 2.11 -0.69
N ALA A 306 -12.43 2.25 0.40
CA ALA A 306 -13.43 1.27 0.86
C ALA A 306 -12.91 -0.18 1.01
N ALA A 307 -11.61 -0.34 1.28
CA ALA A 307 -10.98 -1.66 1.45
C ALA A 307 -11.50 -2.43 2.67
N ASN A 308 -12.21 -1.75 3.58
CA ASN A 308 -12.73 -2.32 4.84
C ASN A 308 -11.61 -2.96 5.69
N SER A 309 -10.40 -2.41 5.61
CA SER A 309 -9.22 -2.93 6.30
C SER A 309 -9.51 -3.06 7.79
N TYR A 310 -9.58 -4.29 8.32
CA TYR A 310 -9.85 -4.60 9.74
C TYR A 310 -11.25 -4.23 10.27
N TYR A 311 -12.20 -3.84 9.42
CA TYR A 311 -13.53 -3.40 9.88
C TYR A 311 -14.26 -4.55 10.59
N ASP A 312 -14.24 -5.76 10.03
CA ASP A 312 -14.94 -6.93 10.55
C ASP A 312 -14.20 -7.64 11.71
N SER A 313 -13.17 -7.01 12.26
CA SER A 313 -12.24 -7.63 13.20
C SER A 313 -12.22 -6.85 14.51
N PHE A 314 -12.30 -7.57 15.63
CA PHE A 314 -12.21 -7.03 16.97
C PHE A 314 -10.86 -7.44 17.58
N TYR A 315 -9.82 -6.62 17.40
CA TYR A 315 -8.50 -6.91 17.93
C TYR A 315 -8.47 -6.70 19.45
N SER A 316 -7.89 -7.63 20.21
CA SER A 316 -7.89 -7.58 21.69
C SER A 316 -7.09 -6.39 22.24
N ARG A 317 -5.94 -6.07 21.64
CA ARG A 317 -5.13 -4.89 22.01
C ARG A 317 -5.89 -3.58 21.79
N ASP A 318 -6.45 -3.43 20.59
CA ASP A 318 -7.21 -2.25 20.16
C ASP A 318 -8.49 -2.10 20.98
N GLY A 319 -9.17 -3.22 21.18
CA GLY A 319 -10.37 -3.38 21.98
C GLY A 319 -10.18 -2.96 23.44
N GLY A 320 -9.19 -3.52 24.12
CA GLY A 320 -8.93 -3.21 25.52
C GLY A 320 -8.68 -1.72 25.73
N ARG A 321 -7.91 -1.08 24.84
CA ARG A 321 -7.67 0.37 24.88
C ARG A 321 -8.91 1.19 24.53
N GLY A 322 -9.66 0.78 23.51
CA GLY A 322 -10.91 1.42 23.10
C GLY A 322 -11.94 1.43 24.22
N ILE A 323 -12.16 0.28 24.87
CA ILE A 323 -13.13 0.14 25.97
C ILE A 323 -12.75 1.01 27.17
N MET A 324 -11.48 0.99 27.58
CA MET A 324 -11.00 1.88 28.65
C MET A 324 -11.17 3.36 28.28
N THR A 325 -11.01 3.71 27.00
CA THR A 325 -11.21 5.08 26.50
C THR A 325 -12.68 5.48 26.57
N LEU A 326 -13.59 4.65 26.04
CA LEU A 326 -15.04 4.88 26.14
C LEU A 326 -15.45 5.16 27.58
N ASN A 327 -14.98 4.33 28.51
CA ASN A 327 -15.30 4.46 29.92
C ASN A 327 -14.73 5.74 30.55
N THR A 328 -13.48 6.10 30.21
CA THR A 328 -12.82 7.33 30.66
C THR A 328 -13.59 8.59 30.23
N TYR A 329 -14.25 8.54 29.07
CA TYR A 329 -15.10 9.62 28.56
C TYR A 329 -16.57 9.52 28.98
N GLY A 330 -16.90 8.63 29.92
CA GLY A 330 -18.24 8.52 30.51
C GLY A 330 -19.24 7.69 29.70
N LEU A 331 -18.80 6.98 28.66
CA LEU A 331 -19.63 6.09 27.84
C LEU A 331 -19.72 4.70 28.47
N VAL A 332 -20.13 4.66 29.75
CA VAL A 332 -20.02 3.50 30.64
C VAL A 332 -20.81 2.29 30.11
N SER A 333 -22.02 2.49 29.58
CA SER A 333 -22.84 1.40 29.04
C SER A 333 -22.21 0.77 27.80
N LYS A 334 -21.79 1.60 26.83
CA LYS A 334 -21.12 1.12 25.62
C LYS A 334 -19.82 0.38 25.94
N ALA A 335 -19.05 0.87 26.92
CA ALA A 335 -17.86 0.18 27.40
C ALA A 335 -18.20 -1.19 28.03
N GLN A 336 -19.27 -1.28 28.81
CA GLN A 336 -19.76 -2.54 29.37
C GLN A 336 -20.17 -3.52 28.28
N ASP A 337 -21.01 -3.08 27.35
CA ASP A 337 -21.52 -3.92 26.26
C ASP A 337 -20.35 -4.49 25.45
N SER A 338 -19.34 -3.67 25.15
CA SER A 338 -18.15 -4.13 24.44
C SER A 338 -17.29 -5.14 25.20
N VAL A 339 -17.09 -4.95 26.50
CA VAL A 339 -16.35 -5.93 27.31
C VAL A 339 -17.14 -7.24 27.41
N MET A 340 -18.47 -7.18 27.52
CA MET A 340 -19.33 -8.37 27.56
C MET A 340 -19.32 -9.11 26.22
N ASN A 341 -19.36 -8.40 25.10
CA ASN A 341 -19.22 -8.98 23.76
C ASN A 341 -17.89 -9.73 23.61
N ALA A 342 -16.78 -9.10 23.98
CA ALA A 342 -15.46 -9.74 23.92
C ALA A 342 -15.35 -10.96 24.85
N ASN A 343 -15.95 -10.89 26.05
CA ASN A 343 -15.96 -12.00 27.01
C ASN A 343 -16.68 -13.23 26.48
N GLN A 344 -17.77 -13.06 25.71
CA GLN A 344 -18.47 -14.18 25.08
C GLN A 344 -17.56 -14.90 24.07
N TRP A 345 -16.86 -14.14 23.22
CA TRP A 345 -15.93 -14.73 22.25
C TRP A 345 -14.73 -15.43 22.90
N MET A 346 -14.23 -14.90 24.02
CA MET A 346 -13.15 -15.52 24.82
C MET A 346 -13.52 -16.95 25.26
N MET A 347 -14.81 -17.23 25.46
CA MET A 347 -15.29 -18.56 25.89
C MET A 347 -15.27 -19.61 24.77
N TYR A 348 -14.90 -19.26 23.54
CA TYR A 348 -14.83 -20.19 22.41
C TYR A 348 -14.10 -21.50 22.75
N PHE A 349 -12.94 -21.43 23.39
CA PHE A 349 -12.12 -22.59 23.72
C PHE A 349 -12.81 -23.56 24.70
N PRO A 350 -13.21 -23.12 25.92
CA PRO A 350 -13.89 -24.00 26.86
C PRO A 350 -15.26 -24.47 26.36
N GLU A 351 -16.03 -23.63 25.65
CA GLU A 351 -17.36 -24.02 25.16
C GLU A 351 -17.31 -25.04 24.03
N ASN A 352 -16.24 -25.04 23.23
CA ASN A 352 -16.01 -26.03 22.17
C ASN A 352 -15.13 -27.21 22.64
N ASN A 353 -14.80 -27.28 23.94
CA ASN A 353 -13.94 -28.31 24.52
C ASN A 353 -12.60 -28.47 23.79
N ILE A 354 -12.00 -27.34 23.39
CA ILE A 354 -10.73 -27.34 22.67
C ILE A 354 -9.61 -27.83 23.58
N THR A 355 -8.78 -28.74 23.07
CA THR A 355 -7.58 -29.24 23.76
C THR A 355 -6.33 -28.92 22.96
N PHE A 356 -5.22 -28.69 23.66
CA PHE A 356 -3.90 -28.55 23.08
C PHE A 356 -2.96 -29.57 23.73
N MET A 357 -2.49 -30.55 22.95
CA MET A 357 -1.66 -31.64 23.46
C MET A 357 -2.35 -32.45 24.57
N GLY A 358 -3.67 -32.62 24.46
CA GLY A 358 -4.51 -33.32 25.44
C GLY A 358 -4.90 -32.48 26.67
N GLU A 359 -4.35 -31.28 26.84
CA GLU A 359 -4.74 -30.37 27.92
C GLU A 359 -5.89 -29.45 27.49
N ALA A 360 -6.89 -29.26 28.36
CA ALA A 360 -8.00 -28.36 28.07
C ALA A 360 -7.51 -26.91 27.99
N VAL A 361 -7.89 -26.19 26.93
CA VAL A 361 -7.49 -24.80 26.71
C VAL A 361 -8.49 -23.86 27.41
N PRO A 362 -8.05 -23.04 28.39
CA PRO A 362 -8.92 -22.06 29.02
C PRO A 362 -9.39 -20.98 28.05
N GLY A 363 -10.48 -20.29 28.44
CA GLY A 363 -10.93 -19.12 27.71
C GLY A 363 -9.86 -18.02 27.72
N HIS A 364 -9.48 -17.53 26.53
CA HIS A 364 -8.53 -16.43 26.41
C HIS A 364 -8.81 -15.57 25.17
N TYR A 365 -8.50 -14.28 25.27
CA TYR A 365 -8.54 -13.37 24.13
C TYR A 365 -7.32 -13.61 23.25
N THR A 366 -7.56 -13.99 21.99
CA THR A 366 -6.51 -14.09 20.97
C THR A 366 -6.29 -12.72 20.31
N VAL A 367 -5.42 -12.63 19.29
CA VAL A 367 -5.22 -11.39 18.51
C VAL A 367 -6.54 -10.79 18.05
N VAL A 368 -7.41 -11.61 17.46
CA VAL A 368 -8.72 -11.19 16.93
C VAL A 368 -9.80 -11.96 17.66
N VAL A 369 -10.42 -11.28 18.62
CA VAL A 369 -11.34 -11.85 19.61
C VAL A 369 -12.48 -12.60 18.95
N ASN A 370 -13.12 -11.98 17.94
CA ASN A 370 -14.27 -12.57 17.23
C ASN A 370 -13.88 -13.64 16.20
N LYS A 371 -12.59 -13.89 15.99
CA LYS A 371 -12.06 -14.90 15.06
C LYS A 371 -10.91 -15.66 15.75
N PRO A 372 -11.20 -16.42 16.83
CA PRO A 372 -10.18 -16.94 17.73
C PRO A 372 -9.10 -17.79 17.04
N MET A 373 -9.46 -18.47 15.95
CA MET A 373 -8.53 -19.34 15.21
C MET A 373 -7.83 -18.66 14.02
N LEU A 374 -8.14 -17.40 13.69
CA LEU A 374 -7.64 -16.71 12.48
C LEU A 374 -6.11 -16.79 12.34
N TYR A 375 -5.39 -16.56 13.43
CA TYR A 375 -3.94 -16.54 13.41
C TYR A 375 -3.37 -17.92 13.05
N SER A 376 -3.70 -18.94 13.83
CA SER A 376 -3.20 -20.32 13.61
C SER A 376 -3.70 -20.98 12.32
N GLN A 377 -4.94 -20.73 11.90
CA GLN A 377 -5.60 -21.46 10.81
C GLN A 377 -5.61 -20.72 9.48
N THR A 378 -5.28 -19.43 9.45
CA THR A 378 -5.25 -18.64 8.20
C THR A 378 -3.91 -17.92 8.05
N LEU A 379 -3.51 -17.10 9.02
CA LEU A 379 -2.31 -16.26 8.85
C LEU A 379 -1.01 -17.09 8.81
N VAL A 380 -0.89 -18.11 9.67
CA VAL A 380 0.26 -19.02 9.66
C VAL A 380 0.33 -19.84 8.35
N PRO A 381 -0.69 -20.62 7.96
CA PRO A 381 -0.59 -21.47 6.77
C PRO A 381 -0.61 -20.69 5.45
N ASP A 382 -1.43 -19.65 5.32
CA ASP A 382 -1.69 -19.00 4.03
C ASP A 382 -0.82 -17.77 3.81
N ALA A 383 -0.51 -17.02 4.88
CA ALA A 383 0.31 -15.81 4.83
C ALA A 383 1.73 -16.03 5.38
N ASN A 384 2.09 -17.27 5.73
CA ASN A 384 3.41 -17.67 6.24
C ASN A 384 3.86 -16.83 7.46
N TRP A 385 2.92 -16.47 8.34
CA TRP A 385 3.24 -15.72 9.55
C TRP A 385 4.12 -16.56 10.48
N PRO A 386 5.16 -15.95 11.09
CA PRO A 386 6.09 -16.67 11.94
C PRO A 386 5.40 -17.16 13.21
N THR A 387 5.61 -18.44 13.55
CA THR A 387 5.10 -19.03 14.79
C THR A 387 6.03 -20.10 15.33
N ARG A 388 6.01 -20.31 16.65
CA ARG A 388 6.67 -21.43 17.33
C ARG A 388 5.77 -22.66 17.46
N TYR A 389 4.49 -22.51 17.14
CA TYR A 389 3.48 -23.56 17.15
C TYR A 389 3.46 -24.24 15.79
N THR A 390 4.21 -25.33 15.63
CA THR A 390 4.33 -26.07 14.36
C THR A 390 3.79 -27.49 14.49
N GLN A 391 3.30 -28.05 13.38
CA GLN A 391 2.83 -29.43 13.33
C GLN A 391 3.94 -30.43 13.71
N GLU A 392 5.20 -30.16 13.34
CA GLU A 392 6.34 -31.00 13.73
C GLU A 392 6.49 -31.09 15.25
N LYS A 393 6.27 -29.98 15.96
CA LYS A 393 6.48 -29.90 17.40
C LYS A 393 5.27 -30.37 18.21
N PHE A 394 4.05 -30.06 17.76
CA PHE A 394 2.82 -30.26 18.52
C PHE A 394 1.79 -31.17 17.84
N GLY A 395 2.20 -31.87 16.77
CA GLY A 395 1.31 -32.76 16.03
C GLY A 395 0.10 -32.02 15.45
N ASP A 396 -1.00 -32.74 15.29
CA ASP A 396 -2.22 -32.21 14.67
C ASP A 396 -2.92 -31.12 15.51
N ASP A 397 -2.60 -31.03 16.81
CA ASP A 397 -3.16 -30.02 17.71
C ASP A 397 -2.45 -28.66 17.61
N TYR A 398 -1.40 -28.51 16.79
CA TYR A 398 -0.53 -27.33 16.79
C TYR A 398 -1.25 -25.98 16.62
N GLN A 399 -2.48 -25.98 16.06
CA GLN A 399 -3.29 -24.79 15.84
C GLN A 399 -4.26 -24.48 16.99
N ASN A 400 -4.54 -25.44 17.89
CA ASN A 400 -5.68 -25.39 18.81
C ASN A 400 -5.62 -24.29 19.88
N LEU A 401 -4.47 -23.63 20.05
CA LEU A 401 -4.37 -22.43 20.89
C LEU A 401 -4.87 -21.16 20.20
N GLY A 402 -5.10 -21.16 18.88
CA GLY A 402 -5.45 -19.95 18.12
C GLY A 402 -4.23 -19.02 17.98
N ASN A 403 -3.90 -18.31 19.06
CA ASN A 403 -2.64 -17.57 19.24
C ASN A 403 -2.55 -17.07 20.70
N GLN A 404 -1.32 -16.87 21.18
CA GLN A 404 -1.04 -16.27 22.48
C GLN A 404 -0.76 -14.77 22.38
N GLU A 405 -1.81 -13.95 22.31
CA GLU A 405 -1.69 -12.48 22.33
C GLU A 405 -1.66 -12.01 23.79
N THR A 406 -0.51 -12.15 24.45
CA THR A 406 -0.37 -11.88 25.89
C THR A 406 -0.71 -10.43 26.27
N ASP A 407 -0.28 -9.44 25.47
CA ASP A 407 -0.56 -8.02 25.73
C ASP A 407 -2.04 -7.67 25.53
N GLY A 408 -2.63 -8.16 24.43
CA GLY A 408 -4.06 -8.02 24.15
C GLY A 408 -4.94 -8.66 25.23
N HIS A 409 -4.57 -9.87 25.68
CA HIS A 409 -5.25 -10.55 26.79
C HIS A 409 -5.20 -9.71 28.07
N GLY A 410 -4.02 -9.21 28.44
CA GLY A 410 -3.86 -8.35 29.62
C GLY A 410 -4.65 -7.05 29.51
N LEU A 411 -4.68 -6.41 28.33
CA LEU A 411 -5.46 -5.19 28.09
C LEU A 411 -6.96 -5.42 28.22
N MET A 412 -7.46 -6.59 27.78
CA MET A 412 -8.87 -6.96 27.95
C MET A 412 -9.24 -7.25 29.41
N MET A 413 -8.33 -7.87 30.18
CA MET A 413 -8.52 -8.01 31.63
C MET A 413 -8.56 -6.64 32.33
N LEU A 414 -7.68 -5.71 31.93
CA LEU A 414 -7.70 -4.33 32.45
C LEU A 414 -8.98 -3.60 32.05
N ALA A 415 -9.50 -3.83 30.84
CA ALA A 415 -10.78 -3.28 30.42
C ALA A 415 -11.94 -3.81 31.28
N ASN A 416 -12.00 -5.11 31.56
CA ASN A 416 -12.97 -5.71 32.48
C ASN A 416 -12.91 -5.05 33.88
N TYR A 417 -11.71 -4.93 34.44
CA TYR A 417 -11.50 -4.25 35.72
C TYR A 417 -11.96 -2.78 35.68
N ASN A 418 -11.65 -2.08 34.59
CA ASN A 418 -11.99 -0.67 34.42
C ASN A 418 -13.51 -0.46 34.33
N VAL A 419 -14.23 -1.32 33.61
CA VAL A 419 -15.70 -1.35 33.55
C VAL A 419 -16.29 -1.57 34.93
N TRP A 420 -15.90 -2.65 35.61
CA TRP A 420 -16.36 -2.96 36.97
C TRP A 420 -16.14 -1.80 37.95
N LYS A 421 -14.94 -1.22 37.94
CA LYS A 421 -14.57 -0.12 38.84
C LYS A 421 -15.44 1.12 38.61
N ASN A 422 -15.66 1.50 37.35
CA ASN A 422 -16.46 2.69 37.02
C ASN A 422 -17.97 2.49 37.28
N GLN A 423 -18.43 1.25 37.39
CA GLN A 423 -19.81 0.92 37.80
C GLN A 423 -20.00 0.89 39.32
N GLY A 424 -18.98 1.26 40.10
CA GLY A 424 -19.05 1.31 41.56
C GLY A 424 -18.39 0.14 42.27
N ALA A 425 -17.67 -0.72 41.54
CA ALA A 425 -16.91 -1.84 42.10
C ALA A 425 -17.79 -2.83 42.89
N ASP A 426 -18.99 -3.11 42.37
CA ASP A 426 -19.97 -3.94 43.04
C ASP A 426 -19.59 -5.43 43.03
N ALA A 427 -19.84 -6.12 44.15
CA ALA A 427 -19.62 -7.55 44.28
C ALA A 427 -20.66 -8.36 43.49
N GLU A 428 -21.89 -7.86 43.32
CA GLU A 428 -22.93 -8.53 42.53
C GLU A 428 -22.49 -8.70 41.08
N TRP A 429 -21.99 -7.63 40.46
CA TRP A 429 -21.41 -7.67 39.11
C TRP A 429 -20.33 -8.74 38.96
N VAL A 430 -19.42 -8.86 39.93
CA VAL A 430 -18.37 -9.90 39.91
C VAL A 430 -18.97 -11.30 39.97
N ASN A 431 -19.99 -11.52 40.79
CA ASN A 431 -20.64 -12.82 40.90
C ASN A 431 -21.40 -13.18 39.62
N GLU A 432 -22.07 -12.22 38.98
CA GLU A 432 -22.80 -12.42 37.72
C GLU A 432 -21.85 -12.73 36.55
N HIS A 433 -20.65 -12.15 36.56
CA HIS A 433 -19.66 -12.29 35.49
C HIS A 433 -18.46 -13.19 35.87
N TRP A 434 -18.59 -13.94 36.96
CA TRP A 434 -17.48 -14.73 37.53
C TRP A 434 -16.90 -15.73 36.53
N SER A 435 -17.74 -16.36 35.70
CA SER A 435 -17.29 -17.32 34.68
C SER A 435 -16.22 -16.72 33.78
N TYR A 436 -16.46 -15.53 33.23
CA TYR A 436 -15.53 -14.85 32.33
C TYR A 436 -14.26 -14.41 33.05
N ILE A 437 -14.40 -13.77 34.22
CA ILE A 437 -13.26 -13.28 35.02
C ILE A 437 -12.32 -14.44 35.39
N ASN A 438 -12.91 -15.55 35.81
CA ASN A 438 -12.19 -16.74 36.23
C ASN A 438 -11.51 -17.43 35.05
N GLU A 439 -12.15 -17.53 33.89
CA GLU A 439 -11.51 -18.11 32.68
C GLU A 439 -10.31 -17.27 32.20
N ALA A 440 -10.44 -15.95 32.14
CA ALA A 440 -9.31 -15.09 31.79
C ALA A 440 -8.12 -15.25 32.75
N ALA A 441 -8.37 -15.31 34.06
CA ALA A 441 -7.32 -15.54 35.04
C ALA A 441 -6.71 -16.96 34.94
N LYS A 442 -7.54 -17.97 34.68
CA LYS A 442 -7.08 -19.36 34.47
C LYS A 442 -6.14 -19.49 33.30
N TRP A 443 -6.34 -18.74 32.21
CA TRP A 443 -5.42 -18.76 31.07
C TRP A 443 -3.98 -18.41 31.50
N ILE A 444 -3.79 -17.34 32.28
CA ILE A 444 -2.48 -16.94 32.78
C ILE A 444 -1.86 -18.06 33.62
N LEU A 445 -2.63 -18.64 34.55
CA LEU A 445 -2.16 -19.73 35.40
C LEU A 445 -1.81 -20.98 34.58
N TRP A 446 -2.67 -21.32 33.61
CA TRP A 446 -2.46 -22.44 32.70
C TRP A 446 -1.17 -22.29 31.91
N CYS A 447 -0.86 -21.08 31.42
CA CYS A 447 0.41 -20.84 30.74
C CYS A 447 1.62 -21.13 31.65
N PHE A 448 1.58 -20.73 32.91
CA PHE A 448 2.67 -21.00 33.86
C PHE A 448 2.73 -22.45 34.35
N ASP A 449 1.60 -23.13 34.43
CA ASP A 449 1.52 -24.55 34.77
C ASP A 449 1.98 -25.44 33.60
N HIS A 450 1.92 -24.94 32.36
CA HIS A 450 2.30 -25.64 31.13
C HIS A 450 3.37 -24.89 30.31
N PRO A 451 4.56 -24.61 30.88
CA PRO A 451 5.58 -23.79 30.22
C PRO A 451 6.12 -24.42 28.93
N ASP A 452 6.08 -25.76 28.80
CA ASP A 452 6.47 -26.46 27.58
C ASP A 452 5.47 -26.27 26.42
N LEU A 453 4.21 -25.96 26.76
CA LEU A 453 3.14 -25.68 25.80
C LEU A 453 3.01 -24.19 25.51
N SER A 454 3.17 -23.34 26.52
CA SER A 454 2.97 -21.88 26.39
C SER A 454 4.23 -21.09 26.11
N PHE A 455 5.40 -21.71 26.27
CA PHE A 455 6.69 -21.03 26.27
C PHE A 455 6.87 -19.97 27.37
N ALA A 456 6.04 -19.97 28.41
CA ALA A 456 6.28 -19.17 29.59
C ALA A 456 7.62 -19.56 30.23
N SER A 457 8.48 -18.58 30.49
CA SER A 457 9.78 -18.80 31.13
C SER A 457 10.17 -17.61 31.99
N ASP A 458 11.02 -17.82 32.99
CA ASP A 458 11.55 -16.76 33.86
C ASP A 458 10.47 -15.89 34.54
N GLY A 459 9.27 -16.45 34.76
CA GLY A 459 8.12 -15.74 35.31
C GLY A 459 7.46 -14.76 34.34
N LEU A 460 7.72 -14.89 33.04
CA LEU A 460 7.17 -14.07 31.96
C LEU A 460 6.34 -14.92 31.00
N LEU A 461 5.31 -14.27 30.45
CA LEU A 461 4.56 -14.74 29.29
C LEU A 461 5.14 -14.00 28.07
N TYR A 462 5.43 -14.75 26.99
CA TYR A 462 6.08 -14.23 25.78
C TYR A 462 5.11 -14.05 24.63
#